data_AF-A0AAV5D631-F1
#
_entry.id   AF-A0AAV5D631-F1
#
_cell.length_a   1.000
_cell.length_b   1.000
_cell.length_c   1.000
_cell.angle_alpha   90.00
_cell.angle_beta   90.00
_cell.angle_gamma   90.00
#
_symmetry.space_group_name_H-M   'P 1'
#
loop_
_entity.id
_entity.type
_entity.pdbx_description
1 polymer ?
#
loop_
_entity_poly.entity_id
_entity_poly.type
_entity_poly.pdbx_seq_one_letter_code
_entity_poly.pdbx_strand_id
1 'polypeptide(L)'
;MEHHALIVCGHAVLLRKAIKKSWELPSEERLRDGDIEWLLRLLTSLDAEQGSHLALLLWRTWQVRNEITHHENVSTIEGSVHFLRSYAESLHIAKQYPVDWSGNGKQKLNPGGRRRVEIVHSLTWKPPSEGWAKVNVDGAFSPNNGQGGVGVIIGYARGAVILTAWKVIF
;
A
#
# COMPACT_ATOMS: atom_id res chain seq x y z
N MET A 1 -19.99 -6.22 -14.25
CA MET A 1 -18.60 -6.10 -13.75
C MET A 1 -18.63 -5.10 -12.60
N GLU A 2 -18.52 -5.60 -11.37
CA GLU A 2 -18.34 -4.71 -10.22
C GLU A 2 -16.87 -4.30 -10.19
N HIS A 3 -16.59 -3.02 -10.37
CA HIS A 3 -15.23 -2.51 -10.25
C HIS A 3 -14.92 -2.20 -8.79
N HIS A 4 -13.68 -2.49 -8.37
CA HIS A 4 -13.27 -2.34 -6.99
C HIS A 4 -13.44 -0.89 -6.51
N ALA A 5 -14.03 -0.67 -5.32
CA ALA A 5 -14.37 0.69 -4.87
C ALA A 5 -13.14 1.61 -4.69
N LEU A 6 -11.94 1.03 -4.51
CA LEU A 6 -10.68 1.78 -4.49
C LEU A 6 -10.35 2.45 -5.84
N ILE A 7 -11.00 2.02 -6.92
CA ILE A 7 -10.83 2.59 -8.26
C ILE A 7 -12.02 3.47 -8.62
N VAL A 8 -13.25 3.04 -8.37
CA VAL A 8 -14.43 3.70 -8.97
C VAL A 8 -15.18 4.66 -8.06
N CYS A 9 -14.91 4.68 -6.75
CA CYS A 9 -15.63 5.61 -5.89
C CYS A 9 -15.30 7.08 -6.23
N GLY A 10 -16.26 7.99 -6.01
CA GLY A 10 -16.09 9.41 -6.36
C GLY A 10 -14.84 10.04 -5.75
N HIS A 11 -14.53 9.70 -4.49
CA HIS A 11 -13.30 10.14 -3.83
C HIS A 11 -12.04 9.62 -4.56
N ALA A 12 -11.99 8.33 -4.89
CA ALA A 12 -10.86 7.72 -5.61
C ALA A 12 -10.62 8.41 -6.96
N VAL A 13 -11.68 8.65 -7.72
CA VAL A 13 -11.60 9.32 -9.03
C VAL A 13 -11.08 10.75 -8.88
N LEU A 14 -11.60 11.52 -7.92
CA LEU A 14 -11.17 12.90 -7.67
C LEU A 14 -9.71 12.96 -7.22
N LEU A 15 -9.31 12.08 -6.28
CA LEU A 15 -7.95 12.01 -5.78
C LEU A 15 -6.98 11.63 -6.90
N ARG A 16 -7.32 10.63 -7.74
CA ARG A 16 -6.52 10.27 -8.92
C ARG A 16 -6.35 11.44 -9.87
N LYS A 17 -7.44 12.10 -10.26
CA LYS A 17 -7.37 13.27 -11.16
C LYS A 17 -6.48 14.38 -10.59
N ALA A 18 -6.52 14.60 -9.28
CA ALA A 18 -5.72 15.62 -8.63
C ALA A 18 -4.22 15.25 -8.58
N ILE A 19 -3.88 14.02 -8.17
CA ILE A 19 -2.48 13.59 -8.05
C ILE A 19 -1.82 13.30 -9.40
N LYS A 20 -2.58 12.95 -10.44
CA LYS A 20 -2.07 12.73 -11.81
C LYS A 20 -1.39 13.96 -12.41
N LYS A 21 -1.61 15.15 -11.84
CA LYS A 21 -0.86 16.37 -12.19
C LYS A 21 0.62 16.33 -11.80
N SER A 22 1.03 15.36 -10.97
CA SER A 22 2.39 15.26 -10.45
C SER A 22 2.97 13.86 -10.50
N TRP A 23 2.13 12.84 -10.56
CA TRP A 23 2.56 11.45 -10.66
C TRP A 23 2.13 10.85 -12.00
N GLU A 24 3.05 10.15 -12.63
CA GLU A 24 2.74 9.25 -13.74
C GLU A 24 1.96 8.04 -13.20
N LEU A 25 0.73 7.88 -13.68
CA LEU A 25 -0.18 6.81 -13.26
C LEU A 25 -0.63 5.99 -14.48
N PRO A 26 -0.97 4.70 -14.29
CA PRO A 26 -1.55 3.88 -15.35
C PRO A 26 -2.82 4.50 -15.95
N SER A 27 -3.15 4.13 -17.20
CA SER A 27 -4.39 4.58 -17.84
C SER A 27 -5.61 4.09 -17.07
N GLU A 28 -6.72 4.83 -17.16
CA GLU A 28 -7.98 4.46 -16.49
C GLU A 28 -8.53 3.13 -17.03
N GLU A 29 -8.24 2.76 -18.29
CA GLU A 29 -8.63 1.46 -18.84
C GLU A 29 -7.94 0.32 -18.09
N ARG A 30 -6.64 0.45 -17.81
CA ARG A 30 -5.85 -0.56 -17.09
C ARG A 30 -6.27 -0.69 -15.63
N LEU A 31 -6.74 0.40 -15.02
CA LEU A 31 -7.27 0.39 -13.65
C LEU A 31 -8.66 -0.26 -13.56
N ARG A 32 -9.39 -0.35 -14.67
CA ARG A 32 -10.74 -0.90 -14.75
C ARG A 32 -10.79 -2.31 -15.31
N ASP A 33 -9.65 -2.99 -15.48
CA ASP A 33 -9.65 -4.40 -15.85
C ASP A 33 -10.49 -5.18 -14.81
N GLY A 34 -11.46 -5.95 -15.29
CA GLY A 34 -12.52 -6.56 -14.50
C GLY A 34 -12.19 -7.95 -13.97
N ASP A 35 -10.99 -8.45 -14.26
CA ASP A 35 -10.50 -9.72 -13.74
C ASP A 35 -10.04 -9.61 -12.27
N ILE A 36 -10.23 -10.65 -11.47
CA ILE A 36 -9.93 -10.65 -10.02
C ILE A 36 -8.44 -10.45 -9.70
N GLU A 37 -7.54 -10.80 -10.62
CA GLU A 37 -6.09 -10.62 -10.47
C GLU A 37 -5.57 -9.33 -11.10
N TRP A 38 -6.46 -8.44 -11.56
CA TRP A 38 -6.10 -7.21 -12.29
C TRP A 38 -5.02 -6.40 -11.58
N LEU A 39 -5.12 -6.24 -10.26
CA LEU A 39 -4.19 -5.40 -9.48
C LEU A 39 -2.78 -5.99 -9.46
N LEU A 40 -2.66 -7.31 -9.28
CA LEU A 40 -1.38 -7.99 -9.26
C LEU A 40 -0.72 -7.94 -10.63
N ARG A 41 -1.47 -8.28 -11.69
CA ARG A 41 -0.98 -8.22 -13.07
C ARG A 41 -0.55 -6.79 -13.45
N LEU A 42 -1.35 -5.79 -13.06
CA LEU A 42 -1.01 -4.39 -13.25
C LEU A 42 0.30 -4.05 -12.54
N LEU A 43 0.43 -4.31 -11.23
CA LEU A 43 1.64 -3.98 -10.46
C LEU A 43 2.89 -4.65 -11.02
N THR A 44 2.81 -5.90 -11.49
CA THR A 44 3.97 -6.60 -12.08
C THR A 44 4.43 -6.03 -13.42
N SER A 45 3.58 -5.25 -14.09
CA SER A 45 3.88 -4.64 -15.40
C SER A 45 4.31 -3.18 -15.30
N LEU A 46 4.29 -2.59 -14.10
CA LEU A 46 4.73 -1.22 -13.85
C LEU A 46 6.19 -1.22 -13.40
N ASP A 47 6.89 -0.14 -13.69
CA ASP A 47 8.18 0.10 -13.07
C ASP A 47 8.04 0.37 -11.55
N ALA A 48 9.17 0.39 -10.85
CA ALA A 48 9.19 0.54 -9.40
C ALA A 48 8.58 1.87 -8.92
N GLU A 49 8.70 2.94 -9.70
CA GLU A 49 8.19 4.27 -9.34
C GLU A 49 6.67 4.34 -9.54
N GLN A 50 6.19 3.99 -10.74
CA GLN A 50 4.76 3.91 -11.05
C GLN A 50 4.02 2.93 -10.13
N GLY A 51 4.63 1.77 -9.86
CA GLY A 51 4.09 0.78 -8.93
C GLY A 51 3.97 1.32 -7.51
N SER A 52 4.98 2.06 -7.04
CA SER A 52 4.97 2.69 -5.70
C SER A 52 3.91 3.79 -5.62
N HIS A 53 3.79 4.64 -6.63
CA HIS A 53 2.75 5.68 -6.69
C HIS A 53 1.34 5.08 -6.71
N LEU A 54 1.11 4.03 -7.51
CA LEU A 54 -0.17 3.33 -7.53
C LEU A 54 -0.49 2.70 -6.16
N ALA A 55 0.47 2.04 -5.54
CA ALA A 55 0.29 1.42 -4.23
C ALA A 55 -0.06 2.46 -3.14
N LEU A 56 0.66 3.58 -3.09
CA LEU A 56 0.39 4.68 -2.16
C LEU A 56 -0.99 5.30 -2.37
N LEU A 57 -1.39 5.49 -3.62
CA LEU A 57 -2.70 6.01 -3.99
C LEU A 57 -3.83 5.07 -3.57
N LEU A 58 -3.69 3.77 -3.82
CA LEU A 58 -4.66 2.75 -3.41
C LEU A 58 -4.77 2.69 -1.88
N TRP A 59 -3.63 2.70 -1.19
CA TRP A 59 -3.57 2.71 0.26
C TRP A 59 -4.25 3.96 0.83
N ARG A 60 -3.98 5.15 0.28
CA ARG A 60 -4.60 6.40 0.74
C ARG A 60 -6.11 6.39 0.53
N THR A 61 -6.55 5.88 -0.62
CA THR A 61 -7.99 5.72 -0.93
C THR A 61 -8.66 4.76 0.06
N TRP A 62 -8.01 3.64 0.38
CA TRP A 62 -8.48 2.70 1.39
C TRP A 62 -8.52 3.33 2.78
N GLN A 63 -7.46 4.05 3.18
CA GLN A 63 -7.38 4.72 4.48
C GLN A 63 -8.54 5.72 4.64
N VAL A 64 -8.76 6.59 3.66
CA VAL A 64 -9.86 7.58 3.72
C VAL A 64 -11.22 6.86 3.77
N ARG A 65 -11.40 5.77 3.02
CA ARG A 65 -12.62 4.96 3.10
C ARG A 65 -12.82 4.39 4.51
N ASN A 66 -11.76 3.90 5.16
CA ASN A 66 -11.83 3.39 6.52
C ASN A 66 -12.14 4.51 7.53
N GLU A 67 -11.52 5.68 7.40
CA GLU A 67 -11.80 6.87 8.24
C GLU A 67 -13.29 7.26 8.16
N ILE A 68 -13.86 7.28 6.95
CA ILE A 68 -15.30 7.51 6.73
C ILE A 68 -16.16 6.42 7.39
N THR A 69 -15.74 5.16 7.26
CA THR A 69 -16.51 4.00 7.77
C THR A 69 -16.50 3.94 9.30
N HIS A 70 -15.41 4.35 9.95
CA HIS A 70 -15.19 4.20 11.39
C HIS A 70 -15.22 5.53 12.18
N HIS A 71 -15.76 6.61 11.58
CA HIS A 71 -16.13 7.88 12.22
C HIS A 71 -15.00 8.83 12.66
N GLU A 72 -14.07 9.20 11.77
CA GLU A 72 -13.21 10.37 11.98
C GLU A 72 -13.10 11.23 10.71
N ASN A 73 -12.93 12.55 10.92
CA ASN A 73 -12.87 13.62 9.93
C ASN A 73 -12.46 13.22 8.50
N VAL A 74 -13.30 13.56 7.53
CA VAL A 74 -13.02 13.29 6.11
C VAL A 74 -11.84 14.13 5.65
N SER A 75 -10.74 13.47 5.32
CA SER A 75 -9.59 14.11 4.68
C SER A 75 -10.00 14.76 3.35
N THR A 76 -9.64 16.03 3.14
CA THR A 76 -9.88 16.70 1.85
C THR A 76 -9.03 16.07 0.74
N ILE A 77 -9.43 16.28 -0.52
CA ILE A 77 -8.65 15.84 -1.69
C ILE A 77 -7.27 16.50 -1.67
N GLU A 78 -7.22 17.81 -1.41
CA GLU A 78 -5.97 18.56 -1.32
C GLU A 78 -5.06 18.06 -0.19
N GLY A 79 -5.61 17.83 1.01
CA GLY A 79 -4.87 17.25 2.13
C GLY A 79 -4.32 15.86 1.81
N SER A 80 -5.08 15.05 1.07
CA SER A 80 -4.64 13.73 0.62
C SER A 80 -3.55 13.80 -0.46
N VAL A 81 -3.61 14.76 -1.38
CA VAL A 81 -2.54 15.01 -2.37
C VAL A 81 -1.26 15.45 -1.68
N HIS A 82 -1.35 16.40 -0.75
CA HIS A 82 -0.21 16.86 0.04
C HIS A 82 0.41 15.71 0.84
N PHE A 83 -0.43 14.91 1.52
CA PHE A 83 0.02 13.73 2.24
C PHE A 83 0.77 12.76 1.33
N LEU A 84 0.20 12.40 0.17
CA LEU A 84 0.80 11.43 -0.76
C LEU A 84 2.19 11.88 -1.23
N ARG A 85 2.34 13.14 -1.61
CA ARG A 85 3.65 13.69 -2.04
C ARG A 85 4.68 13.66 -0.90
N SER A 86 4.33 14.22 0.25
CA SER A 86 5.23 14.26 1.41
C SER A 86 5.63 12.86 1.89
N TYR A 87 4.69 11.91 1.85
CA TYR A 87 4.95 10.55 2.26
C TYR A 87 5.82 9.79 1.25
N ALA A 88 5.59 9.97 -0.06
CA ALA A 88 6.45 9.40 -1.10
C ALA A 88 7.90 9.91 -1.00
N GLU A 89 8.08 11.21 -0.80
CA GLU A 89 9.40 11.82 -0.55
C GLU A 89 10.06 11.24 0.71
N SER A 90 9.30 11.12 1.80
CA SER A 90 9.80 10.54 3.06
C SER A 90 10.27 9.09 2.88
N LEU A 91 9.52 8.29 2.12
CA LEU A 91 9.90 6.91 1.80
C LEU A 91 11.13 6.84 0.90
N HIS A 92 11.25 7.75 -0.07
CA HIS A 92 12.43 7.85 -0.92
C HIS A 92 13.69 8.15 -0.11
N ILE A 93 13.61 9.14 0.80
CA ILE A 93 14.71 9.50 1.72
C ILE A 93 15.05 8.32 2.63
N ALA A 94 14.05 7.67 3.24
CA ALA A 94 14.28 6.54 4.14
C ALA A 94 14.93 5.34 3.41
N LYS A 95 14.63 5.14 2.13
CA LYS A 95 15.27 4.12 1.30
C LYS A 95 16.74 4.43 0.99
N GLN A 96 17.07 5.71 0.81
CA GLN A 96 18.46 6.15 0.54
C GLN A 96 19.32 6.17 1.80
N TYR A 97 18.73 6.53 2.94
CA TYR A 97 19.38 6.61 4.23
C TYR A 97 18.66 5.68 5.20
N PRO A 98 18.95 4.37 5.18
CA PRO A 98 18.41 3.44 6.17
C PRO A 98 18.92 3.84 7.55
N VAL A 99 18.11 4.60 8.28
CA VAL A 99 18.30 4.85 9.70
C VAL A 99 17.86 3.59 10.43
N ASP A 100 18.66 3.12 11.40
CA ASP A 100 18.26 2.03 12.29
C ASP A 100 16.92 2.41 12.96
N TRP A 101 15.84 1.78 12.51
CA TRP A 101 14.48 2.12 12.89
C TRP A 101 14.21 1.62 14.31
N SER A 102 14.28 2.54 15.27
CA SER A 102 13.90 2.31 16.66
C SER A 102 12.46 2.80 16.91
N GLY A 103 11.48 1.96 16.58
CA GLY A 103 10.13 2.04 17.17
C GLY A 103 8.95 2.16 16.19
N ASN A 104 7.84 1.52 16.54
CA ASN A 104 6.57 1.63 15.81
C ASN A 104 5.93 3.00 16.08
N GLY A 105 6.14 3.96 15.19
CA GLY A 105 5.47 5.26 15.23
C GLY A 105 5.70 6.09 13.96
N LYS A 106 4.71 6.91 13.58
CA LYS A 106 4.88 7.94 12.55
C LYS A 106 5.88 8.97 13.07
N GLN A 107 7.04 9.10 12.45
CA GLN A 107 8.02 10.12 12.83
C GLN A 107 7.43 11.51 12.56
N LYS A 108 7.24 12.32 13.61
CA LYS A 108 6.93 13.75 13.44
C LYS A 108 8.23 14.45 13.02
N LEU A 109 8.24 15.08 11.85
CA LEU A 109 9.33 15.91 11.39
C LEU A 109 9.44 17.14 12.30
N ASN A 110 10.42 17.17 13.20
CA ASN A 110 10.81 18.38 13.92
C ASN A 110 12.05 18.98 13.24
N PRO A 111 11.98 20.18 12.68
CA PRO A 111 13.14 20.85 12.11
C PRO A 111 13.97 21.44 13.25
N GLY A 112 15.09 20.81 13.61
CA GLY A 112 16.15 21.52 14.36
C GLY A 112 16.69 20.89 15.67
N GLY A 113 16.59 19.58 15.89
CA GLY A 113 17.19 18.97 17.09
C GLY A 113 17.91 17.66 16.82
N ARG A 114 19.24 17.63 16.92
CA ARG A 114 20.01 16.37 17.03
C ARG A 114 19.60 15.67 18.33
N ARG A 115 19.08 14.43 18.25
CA ARG A 115 18.87 13.59 19.43
C ARG A 115 19.55 12.24 19.27
N ARG A 116 20.26 11.86 20.34
CA ARG A 116 20.94 10.60 20.57
C ARG A 116 19.88 9.51 20.75
N VAL A 117 19.92 8.48 19.92
CA VAL A 117 19.01 7.32 19.99
C VAL A 117 19.60 6.32 20.98
N GLU A 118 18.85 5.98 22.03
CA GLU A 118 19.16 4.82 22.86
C GLU A 118 18.79 3.54 22.08
N ILE A 119 19.79 2.67 21.92
CA ILE A 119 19.70 1.43 21.15
C ILE A 119 18.91 0.42 21.98
N VAL A 120 17.61 0.29 21.72
CA VAL A 120 16.86 -0.93 22.06
C VAL A 120 16.86 -1.79 20.82
N HIS A 121 17.50 -2.96 20.87
CA HIS A 121 17.59 -3.92 19.76
C HIS A 121 16.19 -4.25 19.22
N SER A 122 15.78 -3.61 18.12
CA SER A 122 14.54 -3.91 17.42
C SER A 122 14.78 -5.07 16.45
N LEU A 123 13.85 -6.03 16.43
CA LEU A 123 13.82 -7.12 15.45
C LEU A 123 13.48 -6.52 14.08
N THR A 124 14.49 -5.99 13.39
CA THR A 124 14.36 -5.53 12.02
C THR A 124 14.07 -6.73 11.12
N TRP A 125 13.00 -6.65 10.32
CA TRP A 125 12.64 -7.71 9.38
C TRP A 125 13.82 -7.96 8.42
N LYS A 126 14.20 -9.23 8.26
CA LYS A 126 15.21 -9.65 7.30
C LYS A 126 14.54 -10.42 6.15
N PRO A 127 14.94 -10.17 4.90
CA PRO A 127 14.47 -10.99 3.78
C PRO A 127 14.94 -12.44 3.95
N PRO A 128 14.20 -13.43 3.39
CA PRO A 128 14.64 -14.81 3.39
C PRO A 128 16.01 -14.97 2.69
N SER A 129 16.78 -15.97 3.10
CA SER A 129 18.06 -16.30 2.47
C SER A 129 17.89 -16.71 1.00
N GLU A 130 18.96 -16.65 0.21
CA GLU A 130 18.94 -17.15 -1.17
C GLU A 130 18.53 -18.63 -1.21
N GLY A 131 17.67 -18.99 -2.17
CA GLY A 131 17.05 -20.32 -2.24
C GLY A 131 15.80 -20.51 -1.38
N TRP A 132 15.45 -19.56 -0.50
CA TRP A 132 14.24 -19.60 0.31
C TRP A 132 13.14 -18.68 -0.23
N ALA A 133 11.89 -19.13 -0.12
CA ALA A 133 10.71 -18.33 -0.41
C ALA A 133 9.98 -17.94 0.89
N LYS A 134 9.47 -16.71 0.94
CA LYS A 134 8.56 -16.24 1.98
C LYS A 134 7.12 -16.49 1.54
N VAL A 135 6.35 -17.17 2.38
CA VAL A 135 4.90 -17.36 2.23
C VAL A 135 4.19 -16.42 3.20
N ASN A 136 3.37 -15.50 2.69
CA ASN A 136 2.46 -14.72 3.52
C ASN A 136 1.04 -15.24 3.29
N VAL A 137 0.30 -15.45 4.38
CA VAL A 137 -1.08 -15.94 4.36
C VAL A 137 -1.93 -14.95 5.15
N ASP A 138 -3.11 -14.63 4.65
CA ASP A 138 -4.10 -13.84 5.37
C ASP A 138 -5.51 -14.43 5.22
N GLY A 139 -6.37 -14.16 6.20
CA GLY A 139 -7.73 -14.67 6.26
C GLY A 139 -8.76 -13.56 6.35
N ALA A 140 -9.90 -13.72 5.67
CA ALA A 140 -11.04 -12.83 5.76
C ALA A 140 -12.29 -13.59 6.22
N PHE A 141 -13.14 -12.95 7.01
CA PHE A 141 -14.41 -13.52 7.45
C PHE A 141 -15.52 -12.47 7.36
N SER A 142 -16.69 -12.89 6.86
CA SER A 142 -17.88 -12.07 6.77
C SER A 142 -18.98 -12.60 7.69
N PRO A 143 -19.30 -11.90 8.80
CA PRO A 143 -20.33 -12.34 9.74
C PRO A 143 -21.73 -12.32 9.13
N ASN A 144 -21.96 -11.54 8.07
CA ASN A 144 -23.28 -11.39 7.44
C ASN A 144 -23.73 -12.63 6.68
N ASN A 145 -22.78 -13.39 6.12
CA ASN A 145 -23.07 -14.57 5.32
C ASN A 145 -22.30 -15.82 5.80
N GLY A 146 -21.56 -15.71 6.90
CA GLY A 146 -20.77 -16.80 7.48
C GLY A 146 -19.56 -17.22 6.65
N GLN A 147 -19.23 -16.50 5.58
CA GLN A 147 -18.20 -16.94 4.65
C GLN A 147 -16.80 -16.62 5.14
N GLY A 148 -15.88 -17.55 4.89
CA GLY A 148 -14.45 -17.40 5.17
C GLY A 148 -13.63 -17.45 3.89
N GLY A 149 -12.58 -16.65 3.81
CA GLY A 149 -11.63 -16.65 2.70
C GLY A 149 -10.19 -16.73 3.20
N VAL A 150 -9.32 -17.36 2.41
CA VAL A 150 -7.87 -17.37 2.64
C VAL A 150 -7.15 -16.86 1.39
N GLY A 151 -6.12 -16.04 1.57
CA GLY A 151 -5.23 -15.56 0.53
C GLY A 151 -3.77 -15.89 0.85
N VAL A 152 -2.99 -16.21 -0.18
CA VAL A 152 -1.57 -16.56 -0.09
C VAL A 152 -0.77 -15.80 -1.13
N ILE A 153 0.38 -15.26 -0.74
CA ILE A 153 1.40 -14.74 -1.64
C ILE A 153 2.77 -15.31 -1.28
N ILE A 154 3.44 -15.89 -2.28
CA ILE A 154 4.77 -16.47 -2.16
C ILE A 154 5.75 -15.60 -2.94
N GLY A 155 6.85 -15.19 -2.32
CA GLY A 155 7.87 -14.36 -2.96
C GLY A 155 9.30 -14.66 -2.49
N TYR A 156 10.27 -14.27 -3.30
CA TYR A 156 11.70 -14.38 -2.97
C TYR A 156 12.22 -13.15 -2.20
N ALA A 157 13.46 -13.26 -1.71
CA ALA A 157 14.19 -12.23 -0.99
C ALA A 157 14.20 -10.84 -1.65
N ARG A 158 14.17 -10.80 -2.99
CA ARG A 158 14.26 -9.57 -3.80
C ARG A 158 12.90 -8.93 -4.11
N GLY A 159 11.82 -9.45 -3.52
CA GLY A 159 10.45 -8.93 -3.75
C GLY A 159 9.75 -9.49 -4.99
N ALA A 160 10.40 -10.39 -5.75
CA ALA A 160 9.77 -11.08 -6.86
C ALA A 160 8.69 -12.05 -6.36
N VAL A 161 7.49 -11.96 -6.92
CA VAL A 161 6.36 -12.84 -6.61
C VAL A 161 6.47 -14.12 -7.43
N ILE A 162 6.38 -15.26 -6.76
CA ILE A 162 6.38 -16.61 -7.35
C ILE A 162 4.96 -17.04 -7.67
N LEU A 163 4.07 -16.89 -6.68
CA LEU A 163 2.71 -17.39 -6.76
C LEU A 163 1.79 -16.56 -5.86
N THR A 164 0.57 -16.36 -6.35
CA THR A 164 -0.56 -15.89 -5.55
C THR A 164 -1.71 -16.88 -5.68
N ALA A 165 -2.44 -17.12 -4.59
CA ALA A 165 -3.64 -17.95 -4.60
C ALA A 165 -4.62 -17.45 -3.56
N TRP A 166 -5.91 -17.67 -3.78
CA TRP A 166 -6.95 -17.40 -2.80
C TRP A 166 -8.09 -18.41 -2.94
N LYS A 167 -8.84 -18.62 -1.86
CA LYS A 167 -9.97 -19.54 -1.84
C LYS A 167 -11.02 -19.13 -0.81
N VAL A 168 -12.30 -19.21 -1.18
CA VAL A 168 -13.42 -19.21 -0.23
C VAL A 168 -13.52 -20.61 0.39
N ILE A 169 -13.47 -20.67 1.71
CA ILE A 169 -13.37 -21.92 2.48
C ILE A 169 -14.67 -22.30 3.20
N PHE A 170 -15.56 -21.33 3.44
CA PHE A 170 -16.89 -21.52 4.05
C PHE A 170 -17.88 -20.58 3.38
#